data_AF-A0A7S2V9S4-F1
#
_entry.id   AF-A0A7S2V9S4-F1
#
_cell.length_a   1.000
_cell.length_b   1.000
_cell.length_c   1.000
_cell.angle_alpha   90.00
_cell.angle_beta   90.00
_cell.angle_gamma   90.00
#
_symmetry.space_group_name_H-M   'P 1'
#
loop_
_entity.id
_entity.type
_entity.pdbx_description
1 polymer ?
#
loop_
_entity_poly.entity_id
_entity_poly.type
_entity_poly.pdbx_seq_one_letter_code
_entity_poly.pdbx_strand_id
1 'polypeptide(L)'
;HDAATEIQYLFGVSNIQAMKEHIAELCTGALQYFPFEEIMAEGKQFDTEYYNGNTWLNNERETINKNGFPTNVLENDALLIKQVYHGKAQTTGIEWPQYIPNFEECKLRAAMCCFVQDRQAGDKNGNCDEPYDNECNDADPADNTDVCYVDMSRAPQSSRVSHGFAIF
;
A
#
# COMPACT_ATOMS: atom_id res chain seq x y z
N HIS A 1 -25.74 21.32 -25.84
CA HIS A 1 -25.21 22.05 -24.66
C HIS A 1 -23.91 21.38 -24.22
N ASP A 2 -23.07 22.05 -23.42
CA ASP A 2 -21.84 21.45 -22.88
C ASP A 2 -22.12 20.58 -21.64
N ALA A 3 -21.11 19.84 -21.18
CA ALA A 3 -21.24 18.96 -20.02
C ALA A 3 -21.69 19.71 -18.75
N ALA A 4 -21.22 20.95 -18.55
CA ALA A 4 -21.61 21.76 -17.39
C ALA A 4 -23.10 22.12 -17.43
N THR A 5 -23.62 22.47 -18.59
CA THR A 5 -25.04 22.81 -18.78
C THR A 5 -25.95 21.58 -18.62
N GLU A 6 -25.52 20.39 -19.05
CA GLU A 6 -26.29 19.15 -18.80
C GLU A 6 -26.41 18.82 -17.32
N ILE A 7 -25.30 18.93 -16.58
CA ILE A 7 -25.27 18.67 -15.15
C ILE A 7 -26.14 19.70 -14.40
N GLN A 8 -26.15 20.96 -14.84
CA GLN A 8 -27.05 21.98 -14.28
C GLN A 8 -28.53 21.61 -14.43
N TYR A 9 -28.93 21.13 -15.62
CA TYR A 9 -30.30 20.67 -15.83
C TYR A 9 -30.63 19.41 -15.03
N LEU A 10 -29.70 18.47 -14.94
CA LEU A 10 -29.86 17.23 -14.16
C LEU A 10 -30.14 17.52 -12.69
N PHE A 11 -29.42 18.47 -12.10
CA PHE A 11 -29.54 18.83 -10.69
C PHE A 11 -30.48 20.01 -10.41
N GLY A 12 -31.07 20.62 -11.43
CA GLY A 12 -31.96 21.78 -11.27
C GLY A 12 -31.28 23.03 -10.71
N VAL A 13 -29.98 23.21 -10.95
CA VAL A 13 -29.18 24.33 -10.43
C VAL A 13 -28.94 25.38 -11.51
N SER A 14 -28.85 26.66 -11.11
CA SER A 14 -28.94 27.80 -12.04
C SER A 14 -27.59 28.30 -12.57
N ASN A 15 -26.46 27.85 -12.01
CA ASN A 15 -25.13 28.30 -12.41
C ASN A 15 -24.03 27.30 -12.03
N ILE A 16 -22.82 27.51 -12.57
CA ILE A 16 -21.66 26.62 -12.37
C ILE A 16 -21.23 26.53 -10.91
N GLN A 17 -21.36 27.60 -10.13
CA GLN A 17 -20.97 27.60 -8.72
C GLN A 17 -21.89 26.69 -7.90
N ALA A 18 -23.21 26.85 -8.04
CA ALA A 18 -24.20 25.99 -7.40
C ALA A 18 -24.07 24.52 -7.84
N MET A 19 -23.73 24.28 -9.11
CA MET A 19 -23.41 22.94 -9.62
C MET A 19 -22.19 22.32 -8.91
N LYS A 20 -21.10 23.08 -8.76
CA LYS A 20 -19.90 22.60 -8.04
C LYS A 20 -20.18 22.31 -6.57
N GLU A 21 -20.96 23.18 -5.91
CA GLU A 21 -21.37 22.98 -4.52
C GLU A 21 -22.23 21.72 -4.37
N HIS A 22 -23.21 21.51 -5.25
CA HIS A 22 -24.06 20.33 -5.20
C HIS A 22 -23.28 19.03 -5.48
N ILE A 23 -22.36 19.04 -6.46
CA ILE A 23 -21.45 17.90 -6.67
C ILE A 23 -20.59 17.66 -5.44
N ALA A 24 -20.03 18.71 -4.84
CA ALA A 24 -19.20 18.59 -3.65
C ALA A 24 -19.97 18.02 -2.46
N GLU A 25 -21.25 18.38 -2.28
CA GLU A 25 -22.15 17.79 -1.27
C GLU A 25 -22.44 16.31 -1.55
N LEU A 26 -22.74 15.95 -2.80
CA LEU A 26 -22.93 14.55 -3.19
C LEU A 26 -21.65 13.73 -2.96
N CYS A 27 -20.49 14.28 -3.31
CA CYS A 27 -19.21 13.63 -3.07
C CYS A 27 -18.89 13.52 -1.57
N THR A 28 -19.06 14.58 -0.77
CA THR A 28 -18.76 14.54 0.67
C THR A 28 -19.74 13.66 1.45
N GLY A 29 -21.02 13.61 1.07
CA GLY A 29 -22.01 12.71 1.65
C GLY A 29 -21.81 11.24 1.26
N ALA A 30 -21.24 10.97 0.07
CA ALA A 30 -20.98 9.62 -0.42
C ALA A 30 -19.58 9.08 -0.03
N LEU A 31 -18.60 9.96 0.21
CA LEU A 31 -17.23 9.58 0.55
C LEU A 31 -17.10 9.32 2.05
N GLN A 32 -17.51 8.13 2.48
CA GLN A 32 -16.91 7.53 3.67
C GLN A 32 -15.50 7.07 3.30
N TYR A 33 -14.53 7.27 4.19
CA TYR A 33 -13.19 6.74 4.04
C TYR A 33 -12.96 5.64 5.06
N PHE A 34 -12.25 4.59 4.66
CA PHE A 34 -11.79 3.56 5.57
C PHE A 34 -10.49 4.02 6.25
N PRO A 35 -10.39 3.99 7.59
CA PRO A 35 -9.18 4.43 8.28
C PRO A 35 -7.97 3.58 7.89
N PHE A 36 -6.86 4.23 7.54
CA PHE A 36 -5.65 3.52 7.12
C PHE A 36 -5.11 2.58 8.21
N GLU A 37 -5.15 3.02 9.48
CA GLU A 37 -4.64 2.24 10.62
C GLU A 37 -5.42 0.94 10.88
N GLU A 38 -6.63 0.80 10.32
CA GLU A 38 -7.43 -0.42 10.42
C GLU A 38 -7.08 -1.46 9.34
N ILE A 39 -6.16 -1.16 8.40
CA ILE A 39 -5.74 -2.12 7.38
C ILE A 39 -5.05 -3.33 8.01
N MET A 40 -4.08 -3.07 8.88
CA MET A 40 -3.37 -4.11 9.64
C MET A 40 -3.87 -4.23 11.07
N ALA A 41 -4.49 -3.17 11.62
CA ALA A 41 -4.94 -3.11 13.01
C ALA A 41 -3.83 -3.37 14.07
N GLU A 42 -2.57 -3.22 13.68
CA GLU A 42 -1.36 -3.31 14.54
C GLU A 42 -0.98 -1.95 15.17
N GLY A 43 -1.63 -0.87 14.72
CA GLY A 43 -1.48 0.49 15.22
C GLY A 43 -0.44 1.33 14.48
N LYS A 44 -0.52 2.65 14.67
CA LYS A 44 0.25 3.65 13.90
C LYS A 44 1.77 3.46 13.91
N GLN A 45 2.32 2.91 15.00
CA GLN A 45 3.75 2.62 15.09
C GLN A 45 4.14 1.51 14.12
N PHE A 46 3.33 0.45 14.00
CA PHE A 46 3.57 -0.62 13.06
C PHE A 46 3.53 -0.10 11.62
N ASP A 47 2.51 0.69 11.27
CA ASP A 47 2.37 1.27 9.93
C ASP A 47 3.58 2.15 9.58
N THR A 48 4.01 3.01 10.53
CA THR A 48 5.20 3.85 10.36
C THR A 48 6.46 3.00 10.15
N GLU A 49 6.65 1.96 10.95
CA GLU A 49 7.81 1.09 10.82
C GLU A 49 7.79 0.26 9.54
N TYR A 50 6.61 -0.17 9.06
CA TYR A 50 6.45 -0.86 7.80
C TYR A 50 6.93 0.02 6.63
N TYR A 51 6.49 1.27 6.57
CA TYR A 51 6.96 2.19 5.52
C TYR A 51 8.41 2.68 5.71
N ASN A 52 8.99 2.51 6.90
CA ASN A 52 10.43 2.68 7.15
C ASN A 52 11.25 1.43 6.77
N GLY A 53 10.65 0.44 6.11
CA GLY A 53 11.33 -0.79 5.67
C GLY A 53 11.59 -1.80 6.80
N ASN A 54 10.82 -1.71 7.90
CA ASN A 54 10.94 -2.60 9.06
C ASN A 54 9.66 -3.44 9.22
N THR A 55 9.49 -4.09 10.37
CA THR A 55 8.43 -5.04 10.72
C THR A 55 8.60 -6.41 10.08
N TRP A 56 7.85 -7.38 10.60
CA TRP A 56 7.87 -8.74 10.08
C TRP A 56 7.36 -8.80 8.62
N LEU A 57 6.43 -7.92 8.22
CA LEU A 57 5.94 -7.86 6.84
C LEU A 57 7.04 -7.57 5.82
N ASN A 58 8.11 -6.84 6.16
CA ASN A 58 9.21 -6.58 5.25
C ASN A 58 10.39 -7.56 5.39
N ASN A 59 10.54 -8.19 6.56
CA ASN A 59 11.78 -8.92 6.89
C ASN A 59 11.60 -10.44 6.94
N GLU A 60 10.42 -10.93 7.30
CA GLU A 60 10.22 -12.35 7.50
C GLU A 60 10.00 -13.06 6.17
N ARG A 61 10.49 -14.29 6.09
CA ARG A 61 10.30 -15.20 4.97
C ARG A 61 9.67 -16.46 5.51
N GLU A 62 8.81 -17.08 4.70
CA GLU A 62 8.22 -18.35 5.06
C GLU A 62 9.32 -19.36 5.41
N THR A 63 9.11 -20.12 6.48
CA THR A 63 10.10 -21.09 6.97
C THR A 63 9.41 -22.18 7.78
N ILE A 64 10.17 -23.23 8.13
CA ILE A 64 9.71 -24.33 8.98
C ILE A 64 10.21 -24.11 10.40
N ASN A 65 9.28 -24.06 11.36
CA ASN A 65 9.64 -23.96 12.77
C ASN A 65 10.26 -25.26 13.30
N LYS A 66 10.80 -25.23 14.53
CA LYS A 66 11.47 -26.37 15.17
C LYS A 66 10.61 -27.64 15.29
N ASN A 67 9.30 -27.51 15.20
CA ASN A 67 8.35 -28.61 15.29
C ASN A 67 7.92 -29.15 13.91
N GLY A 68 8.48 -28.62 12.82
CA GLY A 68 8.18 -29.07 11.46
C GLY A 68 6.95 -28.40 10.83
N PHE A 69 6.44 -27.31 11.39
CA PHE A 69 5.28 -26.59 10.84
C PHE A 69 5.69 -25.29 10.13
N PRO A 70 5.04 -24.93 9.00
CA PRO A 70 5.20 -23.62 8.38
C PRO A 70 4.91 -22.47 9.35
N THR A 71 5.69 -21.41 9.26
CA THR A 71 5.54 -20.14 9.98
C THR A 71 5.97 -18.99 9.07
N ASN A 72 5.58 -17.76 9.40
CA ASN A 72 5.84 -16.56 8.62
C ASN A 72 5.23 -16.64 7.20
N VAL A 73 4.01 -17.19 7.13
CA VAL A 73 3.30 -17.40 5.88
C VAL A 73 2.60 -16.09 5.53
N LEU A 74 3.18 -15.30 4.63
CA LEU A 74 2.72 -13.94 4.34
C LEU A 74 1.23 -13.87 3.95
N GLU A 75 0.68 -14.85 3.23
CA GLU A 75 -0.76 -14.89 2.91
C GLU A 75 -1.65 -14.94 4.16
N ASN A 76 -1.18 -15.62 5.21
CA ASN A 76 -1.89 -15.70 6.48
C ASN A 76 -1.62 -14.46 7.33
N ASP A 77 -0.37 -14.05 7.42
CA ASP A 77 0.04 -12.95 8.30
C ASP A 77 -0.50 -11.60 7.78
N ALA A 78 -0.60 -11.43 6.46
CA ALA A 78 -1.17 -10.26 5.79
C ALA A 78 -2.67 -10.39 5.45
N LEU A 79 -3.39 -11.36 6.03
CA LEU A 79 -4.79 -11.67 5.67
C LEU A 79 -5.73 -10.44 5.75
N LEU A 80 -5.50 -9.54 6.72
CA LEU A 80 -6.32 -8.33 6.87
C LEU A 80 -6.24 -7.41 5.65
N ILE A 81 -5.07 -7.27 5.01
CA ILE A 81 -4.93 -6.50 3.77
C ILE A 81 -5.85 -7.05 2.69
N LYS A 82 -5.90 -8.38 2.54
CA LYS A 82 -6.78 -9.06 1.58
C LYS A 82 -8.26 -8.84 1.91
N GLN A 83 -8.63 -8.90 3.18
CA GLN A 83 -10.01 -8.64 3.62
C GLN A 83 -10.44 -7.19 3.37
N VAL A 84 -9.58 -6.22 3.68
CA VAL A 84 -9.84 -4.80 3.43
C VAL A 84 -9.91 -4.53 1.94
N TYR A 85 -9.02 -5.13 1.14
CA TYR A 85 -9.07 -5.02 -0.32
C TYR A 85 -10.45 -5.45 -0.84
N HIS A 86 -10.88 -6.67 -0.55
CA HIS A 86 -12.15 -7.20 -1.06
C HIS A 86 -13.40 -6.58 -0.42
N GLY A 87 -13.31 -6.15 0.85
CA GLY A 87 -14.47 -5.70 1.61
C GLY A 87 -14.67 -4.18 1.65
N LYS A 88 -13.62 -3.38 1.43
CA LYS A 88 -13.65 -1.92 1.61
C LYS A 88 -13.01 -1.17 0.44
N ALA A 89 -11.79 -1.51 0.06
CA ALA A 89 -11.01 -0.73 -0.90
C ALA A 89 -11.62 -0.70 -2.32
N GLN A 90 -12.49 -1.66 -2.66
CA GLN A 90 -13.21 -1.67 -3.93
C GLN A 90 -14.33 -0.61 -4.02
N THR A 91 -14.85 -0.14 -2.89
CA THR A 91 -16.07 0.68 -2.84
C THR A 91 -15.88 2.00 -2.11
N THR A 92 -14.77 2.17 -1.42
CA THR A 92 -14.55 3.22 -0.43
C THR A 92 -13.10 3.65 -0.52
N GLY A 93 -12.86 4.96 -0.44
CA GLY A 93 -11.49 5.47 -0.37
C GLY A 93 -10.82 5.07 0.94
N ILE A 94 -9.50 4.90 0.94
CA ILE A 94 -8.70 4.73 2.17
C ILE A 94 -8.21 6.11 2.59
N GLU A 95 -8.27 6.41 3.90
CA GLU A 95 -7.75 7.66 4.44
C GLU A 95 -6.26 7.83 4.15
N TRP A 96 -5.83 9.07 3.89
CA TRP A 96 -4.41 9.34 3.69
C TRP A 96 -3.69 9.34 5.05
N PRO A 97 -2.67 8.49 5.27
CA PRO A 97 -2.04 8.33 6.58
C PRO A 97 -1.07 9.49 6.89
N GLN A 98 -1.61 10.63 7.32
CA GLN A 98 -0.85 11.84 7.64
C GLN A 98 0.15 11.67 8.79
N TYR A 99 0.03 10.61 9.59
CA TYR A 99 0.92 10.33 10.71
C TYR A 99 2.19 9.58 10.30
N ILE A 100 2.31 9.16 9.03
CA ILE A 100 3.49 8.45 8.51
C ILE A 100 4.36 9.47 7.77
N PRO A 101 5.59 9.76 8.26
CA PRO A 101 6.45 10.80 7.67
C PRO A 101 6.75 10.62 6.18
N ASN A 102 6.82 9.37 5.70
CA ASN A 102 7.04 9.03 4.29
C ASN A 102 6.01 9.66 3.33
N PHE A 103 4.85 10.09 3.83
CA PHE A 103 3.74 10.60 3.03
C PHE A 103 3.47 12.10 3.18
N GLU A 104 4.25 12.84 3.98
CA GLU A 104 4.01 14.26 4.26
C GLU A 104 4.16 15.15 3.01
N GLU A 105 5.13 14.86 2.12
CA GLU A 105 5.40 15.68 0.92
C GLU A 105 4.89 15.05 -0.39
N CYS A 106 4.05 14.03 -0.32
CA CYS A 106 3.57 13.30 -1.50
C CYS A 106 2.40 14.03 -2.21
N LYS A 107 2.72 14.95 -3.14
CA LYS A 107 1.73 15.74 -3.89
C LYS A 107 0.70 14.91 -4.66
N LEU A 108 1.14 13.77 -5.21
CA LEU A 108 0.28 12.89 -6.01
C LEU A 108 -0.59 11.98 -5.14
N ARG A 109 -0.31 11.89 -3.83
CA ARG A 109 -0.93 10.92 -2.92
C ARG A 109 -0.95 9.50 -3.49
N ALA A 110 0.18 9.11 -4.06
CA ALA A 110 0.40 7.80 -4.65
C ALA A 110 1.62 7.16 -3.98
N ALA A 111 1.53 5.86 -3.74
CA ALA A 111 2.63 5.03 -3.28
C ALA A 111 2.73 3.83 -4.22
N MET A 112 3.95 3.34 -4.41
CA MET A 112 4.22 2.15 -5.22
C MET A 112 4.96 1.14 -4.36
N CYS A 113 4.44 -0.08 -4.28
CA CYS A 113 5.12 -1.17 -3.60
C CYS A 113 6.28 -1.65 -4.48
N CYS A 114 7.46 -1.78 -3.89
CA CYS A 114 8.64 -2.34 -4.53
C CYS A 114 8.97 -3.63 -3.81
N PHE A 115 8.78 -4.77 -4.46
CA PHE A 115 9.09 -6.07 -3.90
C PHE A 115 10.52 -6.42 -4.30
N VAL A 116 11.44 -6.53 -3.35
CA VAL A 116 12.86 -6.81 -3.67
C VAL A 116 13.19 -8.29 -3.66
N GLN A 117 12.27 -9.13 -3.19
CA GLN A 117 12.47 -10.56 -3.01
C GLN A 117 11.12 -11.28 -2.94
N ASP A 118 11.04 -12.44 -3.58
CA ASP A 118 9.97 -13.41 -3.36
C ASP A 118 10.24 -14.20 -2.07
N ARG A 119 9.28 -14.18 -1.15
CA ARG A 119 9.42 -14.71 0.21
C ARG A 119 8.39 -15.79 0.57
N GLN A 120 7.56 -16.20 -0.39
CA GLN A 120 6.52 -17.19 -0.16
C GLN A 120 6.53 -18.26 -1.25
N ALA A 121 6.59 -19.53 -0.87
CA ALA A 121 6.64 -20.60 -1.84
C ALA A 121 5.26 -20.92 -2.40
N GLY A 122 5.20 -21.31 -3.68
CA GLY A 122 4.00 -21.91 -4.27
C GLY A 122 2.80 -20.96 -4.45
N ASP A 123 2.98 -19.66 -4.30
CA ASP A 123 1.94 -18.64 -4.50
C ASP A 123 1.82 -18.16 -5.96
N LYS A 124 2.74 -18.62 -6.82
CA LYS A 124 2.88 -18.26 -8.25
C LYS A 124 3.23 -16.79 -8.49
N ASN A 125 3.92 -16.16 -7.54
CA ASN A 125 4.33 -14.76 -7.63
C ASN A 125 5.87 -14.57 -7.54
N GLY A 126 6.63 -15.52 -8.08
CA GLY A 126 8.07 -15.46 -8.18
C GLY A 126 8.67 -16.85 -8.34
N ASN A 127 9.91 -17.03 -7.89
CA ASN A 127 10.63 -18.29 -7.95
C ASN A 127 11.03 -18.86 -6.58
N CYS A 128 10.46 -18.36 -5.46
CA CYS A 128 10.59 -19.00 -4.16
C CYS A 128 9.89 -20.36 -4.16
N ASP A 129 10.57 -21.39 -3.65
CA ASP A 129 10.06 -22.77 -3.60
C ASP A 129 10.48 -23.49 -2.30
N GLU A 130 10.00 -24.71 -2.09
CA GLU A 130 10.47 -25.57 -1.01
C GLU A 130 11.79 -26.28 -1.39
N PRO A 131 12.74 -26.47 -0.44
CA PRO A 131 12.69 -26.05 0.95
C PRO A 131 13.01 -24.55 1.13
N TYR A 132 12.13 -23.87 1.89
CA TYR A 132 12.12 -22.41 2.05
C TYR A 132 13.47 -21.79 2.43
N ASP A 133 14.20 -22.43 3.34
CA ASP A 133 15.46 -21.90 3.88
C ASP A 133 16.60 -21.87 2.85
N ASN A 134 16.43 -22.53 1.70
CA ASN A 134 17.43 -22.59 0.63
C ASN A 134 16.94 -21.89 -0.64
N GLU A 135 15.75 -22.24 -1.12
CA GLU A 135 15.25 -21.82 -2.44
C GLU A 135 14.66 -20.41 -2.43
N CYS A 136 14.42 -19.82 -1.26
CA CYS A 136 13.83 -18.48 -1.14
C CYS A 136 14.84 -17.41 -0.67
N ASN A 137 16.14 -17.72 -0.55
CA ASN A 137 17.14 -16.76 -0.06
C ASN A 137 17.41 -15.60 -1.02
N ASP A 138 17.44 -15.88 -2.32
CA ASP A 138 17.70 -14.93 -3.40
C ASP A 138 16.62 -15.06 -4.49
N ALA A 139 15.37 -15.31 -4.06
CA ALA A 139 14.26 -15.51 -4.97
C ALA A 139 13.72 -14.16 -5.49
N ASP A 140 13.45 -14.12 -6.78
CA ASP A 140 12.96 -12.97 -7.53
C ASP A 140 11.42 -12.97 -7.57
N PRO A 141 10.77 -11.82 -7.25
CA PRO A 141 9.33 -11.67 -7.46
C PRO A 141 8.99 -11.68 -8.95
N ALA A 142 7.83 -12.24 -9.31
CA ALA A 142 7.40 -12.34 -10.70
C ALA A 142 6.97 -10.99 -11.29
N ASP A 143 6.19 -10.22 -10.53
CA ASP A 143 5.65 -8.92 -10.92
C ASP A 143 6.19 -7.84 -9.99
N ASN A 144 7.34 -7.27 -10.34
CA ASN A 144 7.86 -6.08 -9.66
C ASN A 144 8.01 -4.92 -10.64
N THR A 145 7.87 -3.70 -10.13
CA THR A 145 8.29 -2.54 -10.90
C THR A 145 9.82 -2.48 -10.83
N ASP A 146 10.47 -2.51 -11.99
CA ASP A 146 11.90 -2.25 -12.11
C ASP A 146 12.19 -0.79 -11.68
N VAL A 147 12.43 -0.59 -10.39
CA VAL A 147 12.86 0.71 -9.87
C VAL A 147 14.34 0.87 -10.20
N CYS A 148 14.64 1.54 -11.31
CA CYS A 148 16.02 1.69 -11.76
C CYS A 148 16.93 2.43 -10.77
N TYR A 149 16.38 3.25 -9.85
CA TYR A 149 17.18 4.07 -8.94
C TYR A 149 16.39 4.61 -7.74
N VAL A 150 16.96 4.50 -6.54
CA VAL A 150 16.52 5.18 -5.32
C VAL A 150 17.66 6.02 -4.75
N ASP A 151 17.41 7.30 -4.46
CA ASP A 151 18.33 8.20 -3.76
C ASP A 151 17.91 8.35 -2.30
N MET A 152 18.66 7.72 -1.40
CA MET A 152 18.35 7.67 0.03
C MET A 152 18.54 9.02 0.74
N SER A 153 19.27 9.97 0.12
CA SER A 153 19.42 11.32 0.68
C SER A 153 18.12 12.12 0.65
N ARG A 154 17.12 11.68 -0.14
CA ARG A 154 15.80 12.31 -0.23
C ARG A 154 14.88 11.97 0.93
N ALA A 155 15.15 10.90 1.68
CA ALA A 155 14.33 10.45 2.80
C ALA A 155 15.19 9.81 3.91
N PRO A 156 16.14 10.55 4.52
CA PRO A 156 17.15 9.97 5.41
C PRO A 156 16.58 9.35 6.70
N GLN A 157 15.43 9.85 7.17
CA GLN A 157 14.72 9.27 8.31
C GLN A 157 14.19 7.88 7.99
N SER A 158 13.50 7.74 6.86
CA SER A 158 12.96 6.46 6.39
C SER A 158 14.05 5.50 5.95
N SER A 159 15.11 6.00 5.28
CA SER A 159 16.24 5.18 4.84
C SER A 159 17.21 4.81 5.97
N ARG A 160 17.10 5.43 7.16
CA ARG A 160 17.98 5.22 8.32
C ARG A 160 19.48 5.51 8.06
N VAL A 161 19.78 6.18 6.95
CA VAL A 161 21.13 6.59 6.54
C VAL A 161 21.06 8.02 6.03
N SER A 162 22.14 8.78 6.18
CA SER A 162 22.16 10.17 5.73
C SER A 162 22.26 10.30 4.20
N HIS A 163 22.93 9.36 3.54
CA HIS A 163 23.16 9.34 2.09
C HIS A 163 23.30 7.89 1.62
N GLY A 164 23.00 7.64 0.35
CA GLY A 164 23.12 6.32 -0.27
C GLY A 164 22.28 6.25 -1.55
N PHE A 165 22.49 5.21 -2.35
CA PHE A 165 21.60 4.91 -3.45
C PHE A 165 21.46 3.41 -3.64
N ALA A 166 20.33 2.99 -4.19
CA ALA A 166 20.09 1.63 -4.67
C ALA A 166 19.79 1.69 -6.17
N ILE A 167 20.37 0.76 -6.93
CA ILE A 167 20.06 0.51 -8.35
C ILE A 167 19.66 -0.97 -8.41
N PHE A 168 18.54 -1.24 -9.07
CA PHE A 168 18.03 -2.58 -9.31
C PHE A 168 18.15 -2.86 -10.81
#